data_AF-A0A933IPY6-F1
#
_entry.id   AF-A0A933IPY6-F1
#
_cell.length_a   1.000
_cell.length_b   1.000
_cell.length_c   1.000
_cell.angle_alpha   90.00
_cell.angle_beta   90.00
_cell.angle_gamma   90.00
#
_symmetry.space_group_name_H-M   'P 1'
#
loop_
_entity.id
_entity.type
_entity.pdbx_description
1 polymer ?
#
loop_
_entity_poly.entity_id
_entity_poly.type
_entity_poly.pdbx_seq_one_letter_code
_entity_poly.pdbx_strand_id
1 'polypeptide(L)'
;MATLTIGLFSSLVGSMNPDFAINLIEATVNKGHSVNLWFSGNAVTLVRKGQKSFKDYSFLMGRLKALQEKGVVIAVCEACAAARGIHKEDVLEGISVHSMDWYVARAAISERVLHIGGE
;
A
#
# COMPACT_ATOMS: atom_id res chain seq x y z
N MET A 1 4.89 16.56 14.09
CA MET A 1 4.83 15.23 13.45
C MET A 1 3.37 14.96 13.11
N ALA A 2 3.05 14.71 11.85
CA ALA A 2 1.68 14.43 11.40
C ALA A 2 1.58 12.96 10.97
N THR A 3 0.37 12.42 11.00
CA THR A 3 -0.01 11.10 10.50
C THR A 3 -0.77 11.25 9.19
N LEU A 4 -0.30 10.53 8.18
CA LEU A 4 -0.96 10.45 6.89
C LEU A 4 -1.58 9.06 6.71
N THR A 5 -2.83 9.01 6.26
CA THR A 5 -3.44 7.76 5.80
C THR A 5 -3.57 7.81 4.28
N ILE A 6 -2.90 6.91 3.59
CA ILE A 6 -2.82 6.88 2.12
C ILE A 6 -3.49 5.61 1.62
N GLY A 7 -4.54 5.77 0.82
CA GLY A 7 -5.19 4.69 0.07
C GLY A 7 -4.65 4.64 -1.35
N LEU A 8 -4.18 3.47 -1.80
CA LEU A 8 -3.77 3.21 -3.18
C LEU A 8 -4.72 2.20 -3.82
N PHE A 9 -5.18 2.53 -5.04
CA PHE A 9 -6.29 1.79 -5.70
C PHE A 9 -5.92 1.15 -7.04
N SER A 10 -4.85 1.61 -7.70
CA SER A 10 -4.38 1.14 -9.01
C SER A 10 -3.38 -0.02 -8.93
N SER A 11 -3.37 -0.89 -9.95
CA SER A 11 -2.45 -2.04 -10.06
C SER A 11 -0.98 -1.66 -10.19
N LEU A 12 -0.10 -2.60 -9.81
CA LEU A 12 1.29 -2.63 -10.27
C LEU A 12 1.30 -2.84 -11.79
N VAL A 13 2.08 -2.04 -12.52
CA VAL A 13 2.07 -2.00 -13.99
C VAL A 13 0.72 -1.56 -14.58
N GLY A 14 0.75 -0.72 -15.60
CA GLY A 14 -0.44 -0.07 -16.17
C GLY A 14 -0.85 1.23 -15.48
N SER A 15 -0.17 1.61 -14.39
CA SER A 15 -0.31 2.91 -13.75
C SER A 15 1.01 3.35 -13.11
N MET A 16 1.30 4.66 -13.15
CA MET A 16 2.42 5.26 -12.40
C MET A 16 2.04 5.64 -10.96
N ASN A 17 0.76 5.51 -10.59
CA ASN A 17 0.27 5.84 -9.26
C ASN A 17 0.96 5.04 -8.14
N PRO A 18 1.26 3.73 -8.27
CA PRO A 18 2.02 3.02 -7.25
C PRO A 18 3.42 3.61 -7.05
N ASP A 19 4.17 3.88 -8.11
CA ASP A 19 5.52 4.46 -8.00
C ASP A 19 5.49 5.84 -7.35
N PHE A 20 4.54 6.68 -7.77
CA PHE A 20 4.32 7.98 -7.16
C PHE A 20 3.98 7.86 -5.66
N ALA A 21 3.04 6.97 -5.31
CA ALA A 21 2.63 6.76 -3.93
C ALA A 21 3.81 6.30 -3.06
N ILE A 22 4.62 5.34 -3.52
CA ILE A 22 5.78 4.88 -2.76
C ILE A 22 6.82 5.99 -2.60
N ASN A 23 7.11 6.78 -3.65
CA ASN A 23 8.01 7.93 -3.55
C ASN A 23 7.50 8.97 -2.54
N LEU A 24 6.20 9.27 -2.56
CA LEU A 24 5.58 10.20 -1.63
C LEU A 24 5.67 9.70 -0.18
N ILE A 25 5.42 8.41 0.05
CA ILE A 25 5.51 7.79 1.37
C ILE A 25 6.93 7.83 1.89
N GLU A 26 7.92 7.46 1.06
CA GLU A 26 9.34 7.53 1.43
C GLU A 26 9.75 8.97 1.83
N ALA A 27 9.35 9.97 1.05
CA ALA A 27 9.61 11.37 1.38
C ALA A 27 8.91 11.80 2.67
N THR A 28 7.70 11.30 2.91
CA THR A 28 6.89 11.59 4.11
C THR A 28 7.56 11.04 5.36
N VAL A 29 7.97 9.77 5.36
CA VAL A 29 8.65 9.16 6.51
C VAL A 29 10.03 9.77 6.74
N ASN A 30 10.78 10.10 5.68
CA ASN A 30 12.08 10.76 5.80
C ASN A 30 11.97 12.18 6.42
N LYS A 31 10.80 12.82 6.35
CA LYS A 31 10.51 14.10 7.03
C LYS A 31 10.02 13.93 8.47
N GLY A 32 10.01 12.71 9.01
CA GLY A 32 9.58 12.44 10.38
C GLY A 32 8.05 12.49 10.55
N HIS A 33 7.29 12.07 9.54
CA HIS A 33 5.85 11.88 9.62
C HIS A 33 5.51 10.38 9.65
N SER A 34 4.36 10.04 10.25
CA SER A 34 3.86 8.67 10.31
C SER A 34 2.93 8.39 9.12
N VAL A 35 2.94 7.16 8.62
CA VAL A 35 2.11 6.77 7.47
C VAL A 35 1.38 5.45 7.74
N ASN A 36 0.08 5.46 7.49
CA ASN A 36 -0.74 4.26 7.28
C ASN A 36 -0.97 4.09 5.78
N LEU A 37 -0.61 2.96 5.20
CA LEU A 37 -0.82 2.63 3.80
C LEU A 37 -1.89 1.56 3.66
N TRP A 38 -2.87 1.81 2.80
CA TRP A 38 -3.97 0.92 2.48
C TRP A 38 -3.97 0.56 1.00
N PHE A 39 -3.99 -0.74 0.70
CA PHE A 39 -4.19 -1.24 -0.65
C PHE A 39 -5.64 -1.69 -0.85
N SER A 40 -6.30 -1.16 -1.87
CA SER A 40 -7.66 -1.53 -2.26
C SER A 40 -7.78 -1.63 -3.78
N GLY A 41 -8.92 -2.11 -4.27
CA GLY A 41 -9.18 -2.24 -5.70
C GLY A 41 -8.12 -3.10 -6.39
N ASN A 42 -7.54 -2.61 -7.49
CA ASN A 42 -6.52 -3.32 -8.25
C ASN A 42 -5.14 -3.30 -7.57
N ALA A 43 -4.92 -2.39 -6.62
CA ALA A 43 -3.66 -2.27 -5.90
C ALA A 43 -3.39 -3.45 -4.96
N VAL A 44 -4.39 -4.25 -4.59
CA VAL A 44 -4.18 -5.45 -3.75
C VAL A 44 -3.23 -6.47 -4.37
N THR A 45 -2.99 -6.41 -5.68
CA THR A 45 -2.00 -7.27 -6.35
C THR A 45 -0.55 -6.92 -5.96
N LEU A 46 -0.29 -5.70 -5.47
CA LEU A 46 1.04 -5.24 -5.04
C LEU A 46 1.55 -5.97 -3.79
N VAL A 47 0.68 -6.54 -2.97
CA VAL A 47 1.09 -7.19 -1.73
C VAL A 47 1.51 -8.65 -1.93
N ARG A 48 1.44 -9.16 -3.17
CA ARG A 48 1.74 -10.56 -3.47
C ARG A 48 3.24 -10.85 -3.43
N LYS A 49 3.62 -11.96 -2.81
CA LYS A 49 4.94 -12.57 -2.90
C LYS A 49 5.25 -12.99 -4.34
N GLY A 50 6.54 -13.10 -4.66
CA GLY A 50 6.98 -13.63 -5.95
C GLY A 50 6.74 -12.73 -7.17
N GLN A 51 6.53 -11.41 -6.98
CA GLN A 51 6.63 -10.47 -8.10
C GLN A 51 7.95 -10.69 -8.85
N LYS A 52 7.90 -10.60 -10.17
CA LYS A 52 9.07 -10.71 -11.04
C LYS A 52 9.51 -9.31 -11.47
N SER A 53 10.81 -9.04 -11.36
CA SER A 53 11.39 -7.84 -11.92
C SER A 53 11.53 -7.98 -13.44
N PHE A 54 11.10 -6.95 -14.17
CA PHE A 54 11.29 -6.82 -15.61
C PHE A 54 12.01 -5.50 -15.88
N LYS A 55 12.84 -5.45 -16.93
CA LYS A 55 13.75 -4.33 -17.21
C LYS A 55 13.07 -2.96 -17.24
N ASP A 56 11.86 -2.90 -17.80
CA ASP A 56 11.16 -1.64 -18.09
C ASP A 56 9.87 -1.46 -17.27
N TYR A 57 9.68 -2.26 -16.21
CA TYR A 57 8.48 -2.21 -15.38
C TYR A 57 8.81 -2.07 -13.90
N SER A 58 7.96 -1.34 -13.19
CA SER A 58 8.08 -1.15 -11.76
C SER A 58 8.02 -2.48 -11.01
N PHE A 59 8.89 -2.60 -10.02
CA PHE A 59 8.96 -3.73 -9.10
C PHE A 59 9.08 -3.16 -7.68
N LEU A 60 8.03 -3.31 -6.87
CA LEU A 60 7.88 -2.55 -5.63
C LEU A 60 8.00 -3.40 -4.36
N MET A 61 8.08 -4.73 -4.47
CA MET A 61 8.17 -5.62 -3.30
C MET A 61 9.29 -5.24 -2.32
N GLY A 62 10.51 -5.01 -2.82
CA GLY A 62 11.64 -4.61 -1.97
C GLY A 62 11.43 -3.25 -1.30
N ARG A 63 10.73 -2.33 -1.98
CA ARG A 63 10.41 -1.01 -1.44
C ARG A 63 9.33 -1.08 -0.36
N LEU A 64 8.31 -1.94 -0.54
CA LEU A 64 7.31 -2.18 0.50
C LEU A 64 7.94 -2.70 1.78
N LYS A 65 8.88 -3.64 1.67
CA LYS A 65 9.63 -4.14 2.82
C LYS A 65 10.43 -3.02 3.51
N ALA A 66 11.14 -2.20 2.74
CA ALA A 66 11.89 -1.06 3.28
C ALA A 66 10.96 -0.02 3.97
N LEU A 67 9.72 0.16 3.48
CA LEU A 67 8.74 1.01 4.14
C LEU A 67 8.27 0.42 5.48
N GLN A 68 8.05 -0.89 5.57
CA GLN A 68 7.73 -1.56 6.84
C GLN A 68 8.86 -1.39 7.87
N GLU A 69 10.12 -1.54 7.44
CA GLU A 69 11.30 -1.32 8.28
C GLU A 69 11.40 0.13 8.78
N LYS A 70 10.87 1.10 8.02
CA LYS A 70 10.75 2.50 8.43
C LYS A 70 9.50 2.79 9.28
N GLY A 71 8.73 1.78 9.67
CA GLY A 71 7.56 1.92 10.55
C GLY A 71 6.27 2.33 9.84
N VAL A 72 6.20 2.24 8.49
CA VAL A 72 4.92 2.41 7.78
C VAL A 72 4.01 1.23 8.14
N VAL A 73 2.79 1.54 8.58
CA VAL A 73 1.77 0.52 8.87
C VAL A 73 1.04 0.21 7.57
N ILE A 74 1.13 -1.03 7.09
CA ILE A 74 0.60 -1.42 5.78
C ILE A 74 -0.51 -2.46 5.94
N ALA A 75 -1.66 -2.20 5.32
CA ALA A 75 -2.79 -3.11 5.27
C ALA A 75 -3.36 -3.27 3.86
N VAL A 76 -3.96 -4.43 3.60
CA VAL A 76 -4.66 -4.75 2.34
C VAL A 76 -6.13 -5.08 2.61
N CYS A 77 -6.99 -4.63 1.70
CA CYS A 77 -8.41 -4.92 1.71
C CYS A 77 -8.70 -6.40 1.49
N GLU A 78 -9.28 -7.05 2.49
CA GLU A 78 -9.67 -8.46 2.49
C GLU A 78 -10.61 -8.79 1.32
N ALA A 79 -11.70 -8.04 1.15
CA ALA A 79 -12.68 -8.30 0.10
C ALA A 79 -12.07 -8.16 -1.30
N CYS A 80 -11.24 -7.13 -1.52
CA CYS A 80 -10.59 -6.92 -2.82
C CYS A 80 -9.54 -7.99 -3.13
N ALA A 81 -8.79 -8.46 -2.12
CA ALA A 81 -7.81 -9.52 -2.24
C ALA A 81 -8.49 -10.88 -2.51
N ALA A 82 -9.51 -11.23 -1.71
CA ALA A 82 -10.28 -12.46 -1.86
C ALA A 82 -10.96 -12.55 -3.24
N ALA A 83 -11.55 -11.45 -3.73
CA ALA A 83 -12.15 -11.39 -5.07
C ALA A 83 -11.14 -11.62 -6.21
N ARG A 84 -9.83 -11.48 -5.96
CA ARG A 84 -8.74 -11.73 -6.91
C ARG A 84 -7.97 -13.02 -6.62
N GLY A 85 -8.48 -13.86 -5.71
CA GLY A 85 -7.83 -15.11 -5.33
C GLY A 85 -6.49 -14.92 -4.62
N ILE A 86 -6.31 -13.80 -3.90
CA ILE A 86 -5.12 -13.54 -3.08
C ILE A 86 -5.47 -13.91 -1.65
N HIS A 87 -4.75 -14.90 -1.10
CA HIS A 87 -4.95 -15.38 0.26
C HIS A 87 -3.80 -14.95 1.18
N LYS A 88 -3.94 -15.16 2.49
CA LYS A 88 -2.98 -14.66 3.49
C LYS A 88 -1.55 -15.16 3.24
N GLU A 89 -1.42 -16.39 2.75
CA GLU A 89 -0.18 -17.05 2.37
C GLU A 89 0.52 -16.38 1.17
N ASP A 90 -0.24 -15.77 0.27
CA ASP A 90 0.27 -15.00 -0.87
C ASP A 90 0.81 -13.62 -0.44
N VAL A 91 0.33 -13.07 0.67
CA VAL A 91 0.63 -11.69 1.13
C VAL A 91 2.02 -11.63 1.76
N LEU A 92 2.80 -10.60 1.40
CA LEU A 92 4.10 -10.29 1.99
C LEU A 92 4.01 -10.25 3.52
N GLU A 93 5.04 -10.77 4.18
CA GLU A 93 5.11 -10.79 5.64
C GLU A 93 5.02 -9.38 6.23
N GLY A 94 4.27 -9.24 7.34
CA GLY A 94 4.06 -7.97 8.03
C GLY A 94 3.03 -7.04 7.41
N ILE A 95 2.42 -7.38 6.26
CA ILE A 95 1.24 -6.67 5.75
C ILE A 95 0.00 -7.32 6.35
N SER A 96 -0.84 -6.53 7.01
CA SER A 96 -2.07 -7.05 7.61
C SER A 96 -3.22 -7.07 6.59
N VAL A 97 -4.12 -8.05 6.74
CA VAL A 97 -5.35 -8.16 5.95
C VAL A 97 -6.49 -7.67 6.82
N HIS A 98 -7.23 -6.67 6.34
CA HIS A 98 -8.35 -6.09 7.08
C HIS A 98 -9.53 -5.74 6.15
N SER A 99 -10.69 -5.55 6.73
CA SER A 99 -11.86 -4.94 6.09
C SER A 99 -11.74 -3.41 6.03
N MET A 100 -12.63 -2.77 5.27
CA MET A 100 -12.60 -1.33 4.96
C MET A 100 -12.70 -0.43 6.21
N ASP A 101 -13.32 -0.91 7.28
CA ASP A 101 -13.42 -0.21 8.57
C ASP A 101 -12.04 0.15 9.14
N TRP A 102 -11.00 -0.68 8.93
CA TRP A 102 -9.64 -0.35 9.31
C TRP A 102 -9.16 0.94 8.62
N TYR A 103 -9.42 1.05 7.31
CA TYR A 103 -9.02 2.21 6.54
C TYR A 103 -9.76 3.47 6.98
N VAL A 104 -11.07 3.36 7.16
CA VAL A 104 -11.92 4.47 7.63
C VAL A 104 -11.51 4.91 9.04
N ALA A 105 -11.23 3.98 9.94
CA ALA A 105 -10.77 4.30 11.29
C ALA A 105 -9.42 5.04 11.29
N ARG A 106 -8.46 4.60 10.47
CA ARG A 106 -7.16 5.29 10.31
C ARG A 106 -7.33 6.66 9.68
N ALA A 107 -8.17 6.77 8.66
CA ALA A 107 -8.46 8.04 8.00
C ALA A 107 -9.08 9.05 8.96
N ALA A 108 -10.02 8.62 9.80
CA ALA A 108 -10.72 9.49 10.76
C ALA A 108 -9.79 10.15 11.80
N ILE A 109 -8.68 9.50 12.15
CA ILE A 109 -7.73 10.00 13.15
C ILE A 109 -6.47 10.62 12.54
N SER A 110 -6.33 10.63 11.21
CA SER A 110 -5.13 11.16 10.54
C SER A 110 -5.29 12.64 10.21
N GLU A 111 -4.21 13.40 10.31
CA GLU A 111 -4.23 14.82 9.94
C GLU A 111 -4.43 15.00 8.44
N ARG A 112 -3.97 14.07 7.60
CA ARG A 112 -4.20 14.09 6.16
C ARG A 112 -4.56 12.70 5.63
N VAL A 113 -5.47 12.70 4.66
CA VAL A 113 -5.88 11.50 3.94
C VAL A 113 -5.65 11.74 2.45
N LEU A 114 -5.01 10.79 1.78
CA LEU A 114 -4.75 10.84 0.35
C LEU A 114 -5.32 9.59 -0.30
N HIS A 115 -6.21 9.77 -1.27
CA HIS A 115 -6.64 8.72 -2.18
C HIS A 115 -5.85 8.85 -3.48
N ILE A 116 -5.04 7.85 -3.79
CA ILE A 116 -4.16 7.84 -4.96
C ILE A 116 -4.60 6.74 -5.90
N GLY A 117 -4.94 7.16 -7.12
CA GLY A 117 -5.50 6.29 -8.15
C GLY A 117 -7.00 6.03 -7.98
N GLY A 118 -7.47 5.01 -8.68
CA GLY A 118 -8.87 4.74 -8.96
C GLY A 118 -8.98 4.28 -10.42
N GLU A 119 -10.11 3.69 -10.80
CA GLU A 119 -10.48 3.57 -12.21
C GLU A 119 -10.96 4.92 -12.74
#